data_AF-A0A7L3WUD3-F1
#
_entry.id   AF-A0A7L3WUD3-F1
#
_cell.length_a   1.000
_cell.length_b   1.000
_cell.length_c   1.000
_cell.angle_alpha   90.00
_cell.angle_beta   90.00
_cell.angle_gamma   90.00
#
_symmetry.space_group_name_H-M   'P 1'
#
loop_
_entity.id
_entity.type
_entity.pdbx_description
1 polymer ?
#
loop_
_entity_poly.entity_id
_entity_poly.type
_entity_poly.pdbx_seq_one_letter_code
_entity_poly.pdbx_strand_id
1 'polypeptide(L)'
;PAALCALGALFGLVCGCFGYRCFKAILFLSGLLFGSAVIFLLCYKERVLETELSLEASAGIALGIGLLCGLVTMLLRSVGLFTLGLLLGLLLATAALVAAVPVLPPPPSPWVPAGSLLGLALLCALLALRWPKALTVLSTAVSGAAAVVVCVDYFVEALAMVLHVYQRLRLAPAAPLCWQGWVALGAWPALSVLAALLQWKLTANGLSHTD
;
A
#
# COMPACT_ATOMS: atom_id res chain seq x y z
N PRO A 1 2.56 1.37 20.74
CA PRO A 1 1.97 1.77 19.44
C PRO A 1 2.76 2.90 18.74
N ALA A 2 3.15 3.97 19.45
CA ALA A 2 3.94 5.06 18.87
C ALA A 2 5.32 4.61 18.33
N ALA A 3 6.04 3.75 19.06
CA ALA A 3 7.31 3.18 18.61
C ALA A 3 7.16 2.33 17.33
N LEU A 4 6.08 1.55 17.22
CA LEU A 4 5.78 0.77 16.02
C LEU A 4 5.47 1.66 14.81
N CYS A 5 4.76 2.77 15.02
CA CYS A 5 4.52 3.76 13.96
C CYS A 5 5.82 4.45 13.54
N ALA A 6 6.68 4.84 14.49
CA ALA A 6 7.98 5.44 14.18
C ALA A 6 8.90 4.49 13.39
N LEU A 7 8.95 3.21 13.80
CA LEU A 7 9.67 2.17 13.07
C LEU A 7 9.08 1.94 11.67
N GLY A 8 7.75 1.92 11.55
CA GLY A 8 7.04 1.80 10.28
C GLY A 8 7.32 2.97 9.33
N ALA A 9 7.32 4.20 9.86
CA ALA A 9 7.66 5.41 9.10
C ALA A 9 9.11 5.38 8.61
N LEU A 10 10.05 5.04 9.50
CA LEU A 10 11.47 4.92 9.15
C LEU A 10 11.67 3.86 8.07
N PHE A 11 11.05 2.70 8.25
CA PHE A 11 11.13 1.60 7.30
C PHE A 11 10.49 1.97 5.95
N GLY A 12 9.32 2.63 5.96
CA GLY A 12 8.67 3.16 4.77
C GLY A 12 9.53 4.21 4.05
N LEU A 13 10.20 5.10 4.78
CA LEU A 13 11.12 6.08 4.23
C LEU A 13 12.36 5.41 3.61
N VAL A 14 12.95 4.42 4.28
CA VAL A 14 14.11 3.68 3.75
C VAL A 14 13.71 2.89 2.50
N CYS A 15 12.61 2.15 2.53
CA CYS A 15 12.11 1.43 1.36
C CYS A 15 11.70 2.38 0.23
N GLY A 16 11.15 3.55 0.55
CA GLY A 16 10.76 4.58 -0.42
C GLY A 16 11.94 5.33 -1.03
N CYS A 17 13.04 5.55 -0.30
CA CYS A 17 14.22 6.25 -0.81
C CYS A 17 15.26 5.31 -1.44
N PHE A 18 15.38 4.08 -0.94
CA PHE A 18 16.39 3.10 -1.38
C PHE A 18 15.78 1.90 -2.12
N GLY A 19 14.54 2.04 -2.61
CA GLY A 19 13.77 0.91 -3.09
C GLY A 19 14.41 0.16 -4.26
N TYR A 20 15.05 0.90 -5.17
CA TYR A 20 15.77 0.29 -6.28
C TYR A 20 16.98 -0.56 -5.83
N ARG A 21 17.69 -0.16 -4.77
CA ARG A 21 18.83 -0.93 -4.22
C ARG A 21 18.37 -2.17 -3.47
N CYS A 22 17.24 -2.09 -2.76
CA CYS A 22 16.70 -3.17 -1.93
C CYS A 22 15.61 -3.98 -2.65
N PHE A 23 15.76 -4.19 -3.97
CA PHE A 23 14.72 -4.80 -4.80
C PHE A 23 14.19 -6.14 -4.25
N LYS A 24 15.08 -7.09 -3.91
CA LYS A 24 14.67 -8.40 -3.36
C LYS A 24 13.91 -8.29 -2.03
N ALA A 25 14.35 -7.39 -1.15
CA ALA A 25 13.72 -7.17 0.15
C ALA A 25 12.31 -6.57 -0.01
N ILE A 26 12.11 -5.69 -1.00
CA ILE A 26 10.82 -5.10 -1.29
C ILE A 26 9.85 -6.11 -1.87
N LEU A 27 10.30 -6.98 -2.77
CA LEU A 27 9.46 -8.06 -3.29
C LEU A 27 8.98 -8.94 -2.14
N PHE A 28 9.91 -9.38 -1.27
CA PHE A 28 9.60 -10.16 -0.08
C PHE A 28 8.58 -9.46 0.83
N LEU A 29 8.83 -8.19 1.17
CA LEU A 29 7.95 -7.42 2.05
C LEU A 29 6.56 -7.23 1.43
N SER A 30 6.48 -6.91 0.13
CA SER A 30 5.20 -6.71 -0.55
C SER A 30 4.36 -7.99 -0.58
N GLY A 31 4.99 -9.14 -0.84
CA GLY A 31 4.33 -10.45 -0.79
C GLY A 31 3.93 -10.85 0.63
N LEU A 32 4.79 -10.56 1.61
CA LEU A 32 4.50 -10.82 3.02
C LEU A 32 3.29 -10.01 3.48
N LEU A 33 3.27 -8.69 3.24
CA LEU A 33 2.19 -7.80 3.62
C LEU A 33 0.88 -8.17 2.91
N PHE A 34 0.93 -8.37 1.59
CA PHE A 34 -0.25 -8.72 0.80
C PHE A 34 -0.82 -10.09 1.21
N GLY A 35 0.04 -11.11 1.30
CA GLY A 35 -0.35 -12.46 1.69
C GLY A 35 -0.91 -12.50 3.12
N SER A 36 -0.23 -11.87 4.09
CA SER A 36 -0.71 -11.84 5.47
C SER A 36 -2.02 -11.07 5.59
N ALA A 37 -2.19 -9.95 4.87
CA ALA A 37 -3.40 -9.15 4.91
C ALA A 37 -4.62 -9.90 4.35
N VAL A 38 -4.46 -10.56 3.19
CA VAL A 38 -5.55 -11.35 2.57
C VAL A 38 -5.98 -12.50 3.47
N ILE A 39 -5.03 -13.29 3.98
CA ILE A 39 -5.33 -14.41 4.87
C ILE A 39 -5.95 -13.93 6.18
N PHE A 40 -5.40 -12.87 6.79
CA PHE A 40 -5.98 -12.30 8.00
C PHE A 40 -7.42 -11.82 7.77
N LEU A 41 -7.70 -11.19 6.63
CA LEU A 41 -9.05 -10.74 6.28
C LEU A 41 -10.01 -11.92 6.06
N LEU A 42 -9.54 -12.99 5.41
CA LEU A 42 -10.31 -14.23 5.22
C LEU A 42 -10.64 -14.86 6.58
N CYS A 43 -9.63 -15.07 7.44
CA CYS A 43 -9.84 -15.60 8.78
C CYS A 43 -10.74 -14.68 9.62
N TYR A 44 -10.65 -13.35 9.47
CA TYR A 44 -11.54 -12.41 10.17
C TYR A 44 -12.99 -12.52 9.69
N LYS A 45 -13.22 -12.73 8.39
CA LYS A 45 -14.54 -12.99 7.83
C LYS A 45 -15.10 -14.35 8.26
N GLU A 46 -14.24 -15.34 8.37
CA GLU A 46 -14.61 -16.70 8.78
C GLU A 46 -14.86 -16.79 10.29
N ARG A 47 -14.12 -16.02 11.12
CA ARG A 47 -14.42 -15.80 12.55
C ARG A 47 -15.84 -15.29 12.81
N VAL A 48 -16.38 -14.48 11.90
CA VAL A 48 -17.76 -13.99 12.01
C VAL A 48 -18.77 -15.12 11.76
N LEU A 49 -18.35 -16.21 11.09
CA LEU A 49 -19.22 -17.29 10.66
C LEU A 49 -19.12 -18.54 11.56
N GLU A 50 -17.93 -18.91 12.05
CA GLU A 50 -17.77 -20.06 12.97
C GLU A 50 -16.69 -19.83 14.04
N THR A 51 -17.09 -19.98 15.31
CA THR A 51 -16.33 -20.37 16.52
C THR A 51 -15.01 -19.64 16.86
N GLU A 52 -14.94 -19.15 18.11
CA GLU A 52 -13.84 -18.46 18.83
C GLU A 52 -12.43 -19.09 18.69
N LEU A 53 -11.76 -18.99 17.54
CA LEU A 53 -10.30 -19.13 17.51
C LEU A 53 -9.66 -17.91 18.16
N SER A 54 -8.68 -18.08 19.06
CA SER A 54 -7.99 -16.96 19.69
C SER A 54 -7.35 -16.03 18.65
N LEU A 55 -7.42 -14.70 18.84
CA LEU A 55 -6.84 -13.68 17.93
C LEU A 55 -5.38 -14.00 17.53
N GLU A 56 -4.65 -14.57 18.49
CA GLU A 56 -3.26 -14.96 18.37
C GLU A 56 -3.05 -16.11 17.39
N ALA A 57 -3.92 -17.13 17.38
CA ALA A 57 -3.80 -18.27 16.47
C ALA A 57 -3.97 -17.85 15.00
N SER A 58 -4.95 -17.00 14.70
CA SER A 58 -5.12 -16.51 13.32
C SER A 58 -3.99 -15.57 12.88
N ALA A 59 -3.43 -14.79 13.81
CA ALA A 59 -2.26 -13.96 13.50
C ALA A 59 -1.06 -14.85 13.13
N GLY A 60 -0.84 -15.95 13.86
CA GLY A 60 0.21 -16.93 13.55
C GLY A 60 0.05 -17.56 12.16
N ILE A 61 -1.16 -18.02 11.82
CA ILE A 61 -1.45 -18.62 10.50
C ILE A 61 -1.27 -17.59 9.37
N ALA A 62 -1.79 -16.37 9.56
CA ALA A 62 -1.64 -15.30 8.59
C ALA A 62 -0.17 -14.91 8.37
N LEU A 63 0.63 -14.85 9.43
CA LEU A 63 2.07 -14.59 9.33
C LEU A 63 2.81 -15.76 8.66
N GLY A 64 2.44 -17.01 8.95
CA GLY A 64 3.05 -18.19 8.31
C GLY A 64 2.81 -18.21 6.80
N ILE A 65 1.56 -18.02 6.37
CA ILE A 65 1.21 -17.98 4.94
C ILE A 65 1.78 -16.72 4.28
N GLY A 66 1.76 -15.58 4.96
CA GLY A 66 2.41 -14.35 4.50
C GLY A 66 3.90 -14.55 4.27
N LEU A 67 4.61 -15.21 5.19
CA LEU A 67 6.04 -15.52 5.04
C LEU A 67 6.30 -16.40 3.82
N LEU A 68 5.51 -17.44 3.61
CA LEU A 68 5.59 -18.28 2.41
C LEU A 68 5.34 -17.46 1.13
N CYS A 69 4.33 -16.60 1.12
CA CYS A 69 4.04 -15.70 0.01
C CYS A 69 5.18 -14.72 -0.26
N GLY A 70 5.78 -14.16 0.79
CA GLY A 70 6.97 -13.30 0.72
C GLY A 70 8.18 -14.02 0.14
N LEU A 71 8.45 -15.25 0.58
CA LEU A 71 9.52 -16.10 0.02
C LEU A 71 9.29 -16.38 -1.47
N VAL A 72 8.06 -16.74 -1.86
CA VAL A 72 7.70 -17.00 -3.26
C VAL A 72 7.87 -15.75 -4.13
N THR A 73 7.42 -14.57 -3.66
CA THR A 73 7.56 -13.31 -4.40
C THR A 73 9.01 -12.84 -4.50
N MET A 74 9.85 -13.16 -3.51
CA MET A 74 11.29 -12.90 -3.55
C MET A 74 12.02 -13.82 -4.54
N LEU A 75 11.59 -15.09 -4.62
CA LEU A 75 12.16 -16.09 -5.53
C LEU A 75 11.70 -15.86 -6.98
N LEU A 76 10.42 -15.57 -7.17
CA LEU A 76 9.79 -15.34 -8.46
C LEU A 76 9.63 -13.85 -8.73
N ARG A 77 10.62 -13.27 -9.40
CA ARG A 77 10.63 -11.85 -9.77
C ARG A 77 9.34 -11.39 -10.47
N SER A 78 8.77 -12.21 -11.34
CA SER A 78 7.53 -11.90 -12.07
C SER A 78 6.34 -11.77 -11.12
N VAL A 79 6.24 -12.67 -10.12
CA VAL A 79 5.16 -12.66 -9.13
C VAL A 79 5.33 -11.46 -8.21
N GLY A 80 6.55 -11.18 -7.75
CA GLY A 80 6.81 -10.00 -6.90
C GLY A 80 6.54 -8.67 -7.61
N LEU A 81 6.86 -8.54 -8.91
CA LEU A 81 6.53 -7.35 -9.70
C LEU A 81 5.02 -7.19 -9.88
N PHE A 82 4.31 -8.30 -10.08
CA PHE A 82 2.86 -8.32 -10.17
C PHE A 82 2.22 -7.89 -8.85
N THR A 83 2.65 -8.44 -7.70
CA THR A 83 2.13 -8.06 -6.38
C THR A 83 2.41 -6.60 -6.04
N LEU A 84 3.61 -6.10 -6.39
CA LEU A 84 3.99 -4.71 -6.18
C LEU A 84 3.14 -3.74 -7.03
N GLY A 85 2.89 -4.09 -8.30
CA GLY A 85 2.01 -3.31 -9.17
C GLY A 85 0.54 -3.34 -8.73
N LEU A 86 0.08 -4.49 -8.22
CA LEU A 86 -1.26 -4.64 -7.68
C LEU A 86 -1.46 -3.80 -6.41
N LEU A 87 -0.47 -3.79 -5.50
CA LEU A 87 -0.50 -2.95 -4.30
C LEU A 87 -0.52 -1.46 -4.64
N LEU A 88 0.30 -1.05 -5.62
CA LEU A 88 0.31 0.33 -6.11
C LEU A 88 -1.03 0.73 -6.71
N GLY A 89 -1.58 -0.09 -7.60
CA GLY A 89 -2.86 0.23 -8.25
C GLY A 89 -4.02 0.24 -7.26
N LEU A 90 -3.99 -0.61 -6.22
CA LEU A 90 -4.96 -0.56 -5.14
C LEU A 90 -4.86 0.74 -4.34
N LEU A 91 -3.64 1.18 -3.99
CA LEU A 91 -3.40 2.46 -3.32
C LEU A 91 -3.88 3.64 -4.18
N LEU A 92 -3.55 3.67 -5.47
CA LEU A 92 -3.99 4.75 -6.37
C LEU A 92 -5.51 4.75 -6.56
N ALA A 93 -6.14 3.57 -6.62
CA ALA A 93 -7.58 3.47 -6.78
C ALA A 93 -8.32 3.93 -5.53
N THR A 94 -7.84 3.57 -4.34
CA THR A 94 -8.41 4.09 -3.09
C THR A 94 -8.21 5.60 -2.98
N ALA A 95 -7.05 6.12 -3.36
CA ALA A 95 -6.80 7.57 -3.44
C ALA A 95 -7.81 8.27 -4.36
N ALA A 96 -7.99 7.75 -5.58
CA ALA A 96 -8.90 8.30 -6.57
C ALA A 96 -10.35 8.26 -6.09
N LEU A 97 -10.78 7.16 -5.44
CA LEU A 97 -12.12 7.06 -4.87
C LEU A 97 -12.36 8.08 -3.76
N VAL A 98 -11.37 8.34 -2.91
CA VAL A 98 -11.47 9.35 -1.84
C VAL A 98 -11.45 10.77 -2.41
N ALA A 99 -10.60 11.03 -3.40
CA ALA A 99 -10.53 12.33 -4.08
C ALA A 99 -11.79 12.62 -4.92
N ALA A 100 -12.48 11.60 -5.42
CA ALA A 100 -13.72 11.75 -6.18
C ALA A 100 -14.94 12.06 -5.30
N VAL A 101 -14.86 11.88 -3.96
CA VAL A 101 -15.97 12.13 -3.03
C VAL A 101 -16.61 13.53 -3.16
N PRO A 102 -15.85 14.64 -3.22
CA PRO A 102 -16.43 15.98 -3.37
C PRO A 102 -16.97 16.27 -4.77
N VAL A 103 -16.54 15.53 -5.79
CA VAL A 103 -16.82 15.85 -7.21
C VAL A 103 -17.96 15.00 -7.76
N LEU A 104 -18.11 13.75 -7.31
CA LEU A 104 -19.04 12.79 -7.88
C LEU A 104 -20.12 12.38 -6.86
N PRO A 105 -21.41 12.36 -7.24
CA PRO A 105 -22.46 11.82 -6.39
C PRO A 105 -22.18 10.35 -6.04
N PRO A 106 -22.61 9.87 -4.85
CA PRO A 106 -22.34 8.51 -4.42
C PRO A 106 -22.96 7.51 -5.43
N PRO A 107 -22.15 6.57 -5.97
CA PRO A 107 -22.65 5.64 -6.97
C PRO A 107 -23.71 4.71 -6.35
N PRO A 108 -24.82 4.43 -7.06
CA PRO A 108 -25.91 3.62 -6.53
C PRO A 108 -25.55 2.13 -6.43
N SER A 109 -24.43 1.68 -7.03
CA SER A 109 -24.06 0.27 -7.08
C SER A 109 -22.66 -0.02 -6.51
N PRO A 110 -22.51 -1.10 -5.71
CA PRO A 110 -21.23 -1.50 -5.11
C PRO A 110 -20.20 -2.02 -6.15
N TRP A 111 -20.67 -2.41 -7.34
CA TRP A 111 -19.85 -2.99 -8.40
C TRP A 111 -18.96 -1.96 -9.11
N VAL A 112 -19.38 -0.70 -9.15
CA VAL A 112 -18.61 0.38 -9.78
C VAL A 112 -17.28 0.65 -9.05
N PRO A 113 -17.26 0.90 -7.72
CA PRO A 113 -16.00 1.08 -7.00
C PRO A 113 -15.17 -0.20 -7.01
N ALA A 114 -15.77 -1.38 -6.85
CA ALA A 114 -15.06 -2.65 -6.92
C ALA A 114 -14.39 -2.86 -8.30
N GLY A 115 -15.10 -2.58 -9.38
CA GLY A 115 -14.59 -2.64 -10.75
C GLY A 115 -13.45 -1.64 -11.00
N SER A 116 -13.55 -0.41 -10.48
CA SER A 116 -12.47 0.58 -10.59
C SER A 116 -11.22 0.16 -9.81
N LEU A 117 -11.40 -0.40 -8.60
CA LEU A 117 -10.29 -0.92 -7.77
C LEU A 117 -9.57 -2.06 -8.47
N LEU A 118 -10.32 -3.07 -8.92
CA LEU A 118 -9.76 -4.22 -9.63
C LEU A 118 -9.15 -3.85 -10.98
N GLY A 119 -9.82 -2.99 -11.75
CA GLY A 119 -9.37 -2.53 -13.06
C GLY A 119 -8.06 -1.76 -12.97
N LEU A 120 -7.95 -0.78 -12.06
CA LEU A 120 -6.73 0.01 -11.90
C LEU A 120 -5.61 -0.84 -11.28
N ALA A 121 -5.91 -1.71 -10.32
CA ALA A 121 -4.94 -2.65 -9.74
C ALA A 121 -4.35 -3.58 -10.81
N LEU A 122 -5.19 -4.16 -11.67
CA LEU A 122 -4.73 -5.03 -12.75
C LEU A 122 -3.95 -4.26 -13.83
N LEU A 123 -4.42 -3.07 -14.20
CA LEU A 123 -3.71 -2.20 -15.15
C LEU A 123 -2.29 -1.88 -14.64
N CYS A 124 -2.17 -1.46 -13.38
CA CYS A 124 -0.87 -1.19 -12.76
C CYS A 124 -0.01 -2.45 -12.66
N ALA A 125 -0.59 -3.62 -12.37
CA ALA A 125 0.14 -4.88 -12.34
C ALA A 125 0.69 -5.28 -13.72
N LEU A 126 -0.07 -5.09 -14.80
CA LEU A 126 0.38 -5.34 -16.17
C LEU A 126 1.45 -4.33 -16.60
N LEU A 127 1.30 -3.05 -16.23
CA LEU A 127 2.33 -2.03 -16.45
C LEU A 127 3.61 -2.35 -15.70
N ALA A 128 3.53 -2.94 -14.50
CA ALA A 128 4.69 -3.36 -13.72
C ALA A 128 5.50 -4.46 -14.43
N LEU A 129 4.83 -5.34 -15.17
CA LEU A 129 5.47 -6.34 -16.02
C LEU A 129 6.12 -5.71 -17.25
N ARG A 130 5.48 -4.70 -17.85
CA ARG A 130 5.99 -4.03 -19.07
C ARG A 130 7.19 -3.14 -18.76
N TRP A 131 7.13 -2.32 -17.71
CA TRP A 131 8.15 -1.33 -17.35
C TRP A 131 8.63 -1.51 -15.90
N PRO A 132 9.34 -2.61 -15.60
CA PRO A 132 9.66 -3.00 -14.23
C PRO A 132 10.51 -1.98 -13.49
N LYS A 133 11.43 -1.29 -14.16
CA LYS A 133 12.29 -0.27 -13.51
C LYS A 133 11.50 0.95 -13.08
N ALA A 134 10.69 1.53 -13.97
CA ALA A 134 9.91 2.72 -13.67
C ALA A 134 8.83 2.45 -12.62
N LEU A 135 8.10 1.33 -12.75
CA LEU A 135 7.03 1.01 -11.81
C LEU A 135 7.52 0.55 -10.44
N THR A 136 8.71 -0.02 -10.33
CA THR A 136 9.27 -0.35 -9.01
C THR A 136 9.70 0.90 -8.24
N VAL A 137 10.33 1.85 -8.92
CA VAL A 137 10.63 3.19 -8.37
C VAL A 137 9.33 3.87 -7.94
N LEU A 138 8.36 3.97 -8.84
CA LEU A 138 7.08 4.61 -8.53
C LEU A 138 6.33 3.91 -7.38
N SER A 139 6.25 2.58 -7.39
CA SER A 139 5.53 1.83 -6.37
C SER A 139 6.17 1.97 -4.98
N THR A 140 7.49 1.91 -4.90
CA THR A 140 8.22 2.06 -3.63
C THR A 140 8.13 3.49 -3.11
N ALA A 141 8.23 4.49 -3.97
CA ALA A 141 8.04 5.90 -3.62
C ALA A 141 6.63 6.17 -3.09
N VAL A 142 5.59 5.71 -3.80
CA VAL A 142 4.19 5.90 -3.42
C VAL A 142 3.83 5.15 -2.15
N SER A 143 4.27 3.88 -2.03
CA SER A 143 4.02 3.06 -0.84
C SER A 143 4.76 3.59 0.39
N GLY A 144 6.00 4.06 0.22
CA GLY A 144 6.78 4.68 1.29
C GLY A 144 6.17 5.99 1.77
N ALA A 145 5.73 6.84 0.84
CA ALA A 145 5.02 8.07 1.18
C ALA A 145 3.68 7.79 1.88
N ALA A 146 2.94 6.76 1.44
CA ALA A 146 1.71 6.33 2.11
C ALA A 146 1.98 5.89 3.55
N ALA A 147 3.05 5.12 3.79
CA ALA A 147 3.42 4.71 5.15
C ALA A 147 3.74 5.92 6.06
N VAL A 148 4.45 6.92 5.55
CA VAL A 148 4.75 8.16 6.30
C VAL A 148 3.46 8.92 6.60
N VAL A 149 2.58 9.10 5.61
CA VAL A 149 1.30 9.80 5.78
C VAL A 149 0.42 9.10 6.81
N VAL A 150 0.32 7.77 6.79
CA VAL A 150 -0.42 6.99 7.80
C VAL A 150 0.17 7.17 9.20
N CYS A 151 1.49 7.24 9.32
CA CYS A 151 2.14 7.48 10.62
C CYS A 151 1.86 8.90 11.14
N VAL A 152 1.88 9.91 10.26
CA VAL A 152 1.50 11.28 10.61
C VAL A 152 0.02 11.34 11.02
N ASP A 153 -0.86 10.67 10.28
CA ASP A 153 -2.29 10.56 10.58
C ASP A 153 -2.55 9.91 11.96
N TYR A 154 -1.74 8.90 12.34
CA TYR A 154 -1.80 8.33 13.69
C TYR A 154 -1.48 9.35 14.79
N PHE A 155 -0.48 10.22 14.60
CA PHE A 155 -0.11 11.22 15.60
C PHE A 155 -1.07 12.42 15.64
N VAL A 156 -1.65 12.81 14.50
CA VAL A 156 -2.51 14.00 14.40
C VAL A 156 -3.97 13.68 14.70
N GLU A 157 -4.51 12.60 14.11
CA GLU A 157 -5.94 12.28 14.13
C GLU A 157 -6.26 10.84 14.60
N ALA A 158 -5.27 10.12 15.17
CA ALA A 158 -5.44 8.76 15.67
C ALA A 158 -6.06 7.77 14.63
N LEU A 159 -5.62 7.86 13.37
CA LEU A 159 -6.07 7.02 12.24
C LEU A 159 -7.48 7.35 11.68
N ALA A 160 -7.98 8.57 11.91
CA ALA A 160 -9.27 9.00 11.37
C ALA A 160 -9.34 8.91 9.83
N MET A 161 -8.26 9.27 9.12
CA MET A 161 -8.20 9.15 7.67
C MET A 161 -8.30 7.68 7.23
N VAL A 162 -7.53 6.79 7.87
CA VAL A 162 -7.56 5.35 7.56
C VAL A 162 -8.94 4.75 7.83
N LEU A 163 -9.58 5.15 8.92
CA LEU A 163 -10.92 4.69 9.27
C LEU A 163 -11.97 5.19 8.27
N HIS A 164 -11.85 6.44 7.80
CA HIS A 164 -12.71 6.98 6.75
C HIS A 164 -12.54 6.19 5.45
N VAL A 165 -11.31 5.94 4.99
CA VAL A 165 -11.05 5.14 3.78
C VAL A 165 -11.65 3.73 3.93
N TYR A 166 -11.48 3.11 5.09
CA TYR A 166 -12.04 1.79 5.39
C TYR A 166 -13.57 1.79 5.38
N GLN A 167 -14.22 2.79 5.98
CA GLN A 167 -15.68 2.93 5.97
C GLN A 167 -16.22 3.15 4.55
N ARG A 168 -15.53 3.94 3.73
CA ARG A 168 -15.90 4.16 2.32
C ARG A 168 -15.75 2.90 1.48
N LEU A 169 -14.68 2.12 1.68
CA LEU A 169 -14.50 0.80 1.07
C LEU A 169 -15.62 -0.17 1.46
N ARG A 170 -16.13 -0.07 2.70
CA ARG A 170 -17.29 -0.83 3.17
C ARG A 170 -18.64 -0.26 2.73
N LEU A 171 -18.67 0.82 1.95
CA LEU A 171 -19.89 1.54 1.56
C LEU A 171 -20.73 1.98 2.77
N ALA A 172 -20.09 2.14 3.94
CA ALA A 172 -20.72 2.63 5.15
C ALA A 172 -20.72 4.17 5.16
N PRO A 173 -21.71 4.82 5.82
CA PRO A 173 -21.67 6.25 6.05
C PRO A 173 -20.40 6.61 6.82
N ALA A 174 -19.51 7.37 6.19
CA ALA A 174 -18.25 7.77 6.79
C ALA A 174 -18.38 9.18 7.37
N ALA A 175 -17.78 9.39 8.55
CA ALA A 175 -17.70 10.72 9.15
C ALA A 175 -16.94 11.69 8.22
N PRO A 176 -17.32 12.98 8.17
CA PRO A 176 -16.66 13.95 7.30
C PRO A 176 -15.17 14.07 7.66
N LEU A 177 -14.30 14.13 6.63
CA LEU A 177 -12.88 14.41 6.83
C LEU A 177 -12.68 15.83 7.37
N CYS A 178 -11.85 15.97 8.40
CA CYS A 178 -11.34 17.26 8.83
C CYS A 178 -10.43 17.88 7.75
N TRP A 179 -10.22 19.20 7.79
CA TRP A 179 -9.30 19.91 6.90
C TRP A 179 -7.88 19.31 6.92
N GLN A 180 -7.42 18.84 8.08
CA GLN A 180 -6.12 18.19 8.27
C GLN A 180 -5.99 16.90 7.42
N GLY A 181 -7.03 16.05 7.39
CA GLY A 181 -7.07 14.86 6.54
C GLY A 181 -6.99 15.19 5.04
N TRP A 182 -7.61 16.29 4.58
CA TRP A 182 -7.47 16.75 3.20
C TRP A 182 -6.05 17.20 2.86
N VAL A 183 -5.40 17.91 3.79
CA VAL A 183 -3.99 18.33 3.64
C VAL A 183 -3.07 17.10 3.61
N ALA A 184 -3.29 16.10 4.47
CA ALA A 184 -2.53 14.86 4.47
C ALA A 184 -2.67 14.09 3.14
N LEU A 185 -3.89 14.03 2.59
CA LEU A 185 -4.18 13.40 1.31
C LEU A 185 -3.52 14.14 0.13
N GLY A 186 -3.45 15.48 0.20
CA GLY A 186 -2.71 16.31 -0.76
C GLY A 186 -1.18 16.26 -0.62
N ALA A 187 -0.67 16.03 0.60
CA ALA A 187 0.77 15.91 0.86
C ALA A 187 1.35 14.59 0.32
N TRP A 188 0.54 13.53 0.29
CA TRP A 188 0.95 12.21 -0.21
C TRP A 188 1.56 12.22 -1.63
N PRO A 189 0.91 12.78 -2.68
CA PRO A 189 1.49 12.82 -4.02
C PRO A 189 2.76 13.66 -4.07
N ALA A 190 2.84 14.77 -3.32
CA ALA A 190 4.04 15.59 -3.27
C ALA A 190 5.23 14.82 -2.68
N LEU A 191 5.02 14.10 -1.58
CA LEU A 191 6.03 13.23 -0.96
C LEU A 191 6.43 12.08 -1.91
N SER A 192 5.48 11.51 -2.64
CA SER A 192 5.73 10.46 -3.62
C SER A 192 6.62 10.95 -4.77
N VAL A 193 6.36 12.15 -5.30
CA VAL A 193 7.18 12.78 -6.35
C VAL A 193 8.59 13.06 -5.81
N LEU A 194 8.71 13.60 -4.60
CA LEU A 194 10.00 13.85 -3.98
C LEU A 194 10.81 12.55 -3.81
N ALA A 195 10.19 11.49 -3.30
CA ALA A 195 10.83 10.17 -3.14
C ALA A 195 11.26 9.58 -4.49
N ALA A 196 10.42 9.69 -5.54
CA ALA A 196 10.76 9.23 -6.88
C ALA A 196 11.92 10.02 -7.49
N LEU A 197 11.97 11.33 -7.30
CA LEU A 197 13.08 12.18 -7.75
C LEU A 197 14.38 11.84 -6.99
N LEU A 198 14.31 11.62 -5.68
CA LEU A 198 15.45 11.17 -4.88
C LEU A 198 15.98 9.82 -5.37
N GLN A 199 15.09 8.85 -5.60
CA GLN A 199 15.46 7.55 -6.18
C GLN A 199 16.09 7.71 -7.56
N TRP A 200 15.55 8.57 -8.42
CA TRP A 200 16.11 8.85 -9.73
C TRP A 200 17.51 9.45 -9.63
N LYS A 201 17.71 10.48 -8.78
CA LYS A 201 19.01 11.15 -8.59
C LYS A 201 20.06 10.21 -8.01
N LEU A 202 19.69 9.41 -7.01
CA LEU A 202 20.57 8.39 -6.42
C LEU A 202 20.91 7.27 -7.42
N THR A 203 20.01 6.95 -8.34
CA THR A 203 20.23 5.96 -9.40
C THR A 203 21.10 6.52 -10.53
N ALA A 204 20.89 7.79 -10.91
CA ALA A 204 21.68 8.48 -11.94
C ALA A 204 23.14 8.69 -11.50
N ASN A 205 23.38 8.96 -10.21
CA ASN A 205 24.73 9.05 -9.64
C ASN A 205 25.47 7.70 -9.55
N GLY A 206 24.83 6.58 -9.93
CA GLY A 206 25.46 5.26 -10.01
C GLY A 206 26.18 4.98 -11.34
N LEU A 207 26.21 5.93 -12.28
CA LEU A 207 26.89 5.82 -13.58
C LEU A 207 28.18 6.66 -13.59
N SER A 208 29.14 6.27 -12.76
CA SER A 208 30.56 6.60 -12.95
C SER A 208 31.46 5.54 -12.32
N HIS A 209 31.19 4.26 -12.61
CA HIS A 209 32.19 3.20 -12.54
C HIS A 209 32.48 2.73 -13.96
N THR A 210 33.13 3.61 -14.70
CA THR A 210 33.99 3.27 -15.83
C THR A 210 35.26 4.03 -15.54
N ASP A 211 36.17 3.33 -14.85
CA ASP A 211 37.63 3.42 -14.92
C ASP A 211 38.23 2.35 -13.97
#